data_AF-H2TC89-F1
#
_entry.id   AF-H2TC89-F1
#
_cell.length_a   1.000
_cell.length_b   1.000
_cell.length_c   1.000
_cell.angle_alpha   90.00
_cell.angle_beta   90.00
_cell.angle_gamma   90.00
#
_symmetry.space_group_name_H-M   'P 1'
#
loop_
_entity.id
_entity.type
_entity.pdbx_description
1 polymer ?
#
loop_
_entity_poly.entity_id
_entity_poly.type
_entity_poly.pdbx_seq_one_letter_code
_entity_poly.pdbx_strand_id
1 'polypeptide(L)'
;MGSGAVHVALLDGSAQRALVAGLEKPSAVAVDPLHRLLFWAQSGSSPKIERAGLDGRDRKALVTHLMRHPVALSLDLPRQLLYWMDQGTKTISRVNFEGRHRKTVVESNGYLDQPFGLAVFEGFVYWSEAVTRSICRANKHNGRNFSVLLSNANSPGGVFIMHSALQPSGPSACSHAGRVCQHECVVDLLSDGPEFRCVPPETGLKRPQESPSISRTVPASTLSDPSLAGILSLILFLSILLVGTALWWWQGQFRVPRPLDQSFSLKESQDPLLLGEPPIEPNTCLRKETLLKMDLGAE
;
A
#
# COMPACT_ATOMS: atom_id res chain seq x y z
N MET A 1 -10.11 -9.52 23.46
CA MET A 1 -9.98 -8.76 22.20
C MET A 1 -8.51 -8.43 22.01
N GLY A 2 -7.91 -8.78 20.88
CA GLY A 2 -6.48 -8.54 20.63
C GLY A 2 -6.19 -7.04 20.57
N SER A 3 -5.08 -6.64 21.19
CA SER A 3 -4.53 -5.29 21.06
C SER A 3 -3.96 -5.11 19.64
N GLY A 4 -4.31 -4.02 18.97
CA GLY A 4 -3.80 -3.68 17.65
C GLY A 4 -2.37 -3.14 17.69
N ALA A 5 -1.72 -3.12 16.53
CA ALA A 5 -0.35 -2.64 16.40
C ALA A 5 -0.08 -2.06 15.00
N VAL A 6 0.89 -1.14 14.92
CA VAL A 6 1.52 -0.67 13.68
C VAL A 6 2.84 -1.42 13.53
N HIS A 7 3.05 -2.04 12.36
CA HIS A 7 4.26 -2.79 12.03
C HIS A 7 5.06 -2.10 10.94
N VAL A 8 6.34 -2.43 10.89
CA VAL A 8 7.24 -2.15 9.77
C VAL A 8 7.76 -3.47 9.21
N ALA A 9 7.98 -3.51 7.90
CA ALA A 9 8.59 -4.62 7.19
C ALA A 9 9.37 -4.10 5.98
N LEU A 10 10.27 -4.92 5.44
CA LEU A 10 10.84 -4.67 4.13
C LEU A 10 9.79 -4.86 3.03
N LEU A 11 10.04 -4.29 1.85
CA LEU A 11 9.08 -4.31 0.74
C LEU A 11 8.84 -5.72 0.18
N ASP A 12 9.80 -6.63 0.35
CA ASP A 12 9.67 -8.04 0.01
C ASP A 12 8.88 -8.84 1.08
N GLY A 13 8.43 -8.17 2.15
CA GLY A 13 7.73 -8.75 3.28
C GLY A 13 8.65 -9.45 4.29
N SER A 14 9.96 -9.46 4.07
CA SER A 14 10.92 -9.98 5.03
C SER A 14 11.13 -9.00 6.19
N ALA A 15 11.68 -9.51 7.30
CA ALA A 15 12.04 -8.75 8.50
C ALA A 15 10.91 -7.81 9.01
N GLN A 16 9.90 -8.38 9.66
CA GLN A 16 8.80 -7.61 10.25
C GLN A 16 9.02 -7.35 11.75
N ARG A 17 8.72 -6.13 12.21
CA ARG A 17 8.71 -5.75 13.63
C ARG A 17 7.49 -4.89 13.97
N ALA A 18 6.95 -5.05 15.17
CA ALA A 18 5.96 -4.11 15.72
C ALA A 18 6.67 -2.80 16.15
N LEU A 19 6.27 -1.67 15.55
CA LEU A 19 6.75 -0.34 15.93
C LEU A 19 5.96 0.22 17.12
N VAL A 20 4.64 0.03 17.08
CA VAL A 20 3.72 0.52 18.11
C VAL A 20 2.72 -0.59 18.41
N ALA A 21 2.63 -1.00 19.67
CA ALA A 21 1.63 -1.95 20.15
C ALA A 21 0.66 -1.27 21.13
N GLY A 22 -0.38 -1.97 21.57
CA GLY A 22 -1.31 -1.40 22.55
C GLY A 22 -2.44 -0.58 21.93
N LEU A 23 -2.73 -0.72 20.64
CA LEU A 23 -3.68 0.15 19.93
C LEU A 23 -5.10 -0.40 19.96
N GLU A 24 -6.08 0.46 20.17
CA GLU A 24 -7.48 0.06 20.14
C GLU A 24 -8.10 0.34 18.77
N LYS A 25 -8.30 -0.69 17.96
CA LYS A 25 -8.85 -0.55 16.59
C LYS A 25 -8.07 0.49 15.77
N PRO A 26 -6.76 0.27 15.50
CA PRO A 26 -6.01 1.13 14.59
C PRO A 26 -6.70 1.15 13.23
N SER A 27 -6.90 2.33 12.65
CA SER A 27 -7.72 2.51 11.45
C SER A 27 -6.99 3.10 10.25
N ALA A 28 -5.95 3.91 10.49
CA ALA A 28 -5.20 4.55 9.43
C ALA A 28 -3.76 4.85 9.85
N VAL A 29 -2.86 4.91 8.88
CA VAL A 29 -1.44 5.24 9.06
C VAL A 29 -0.97 6.16 7.93
N ALA A 30 -0.07 7.07 8.24
CA ALA A 30 0.61 7.92 7.27
C ALA A 30 2.06 8.17 7.72
N VAL A 31 2.96 8.41 6.76
CA VAL A 31 4.40 8.59 7.04
C VAL A 31 4.93 9.83 6.33
N ASP A 32 5.85 10.51 6.99
CA ASP A 32 6.71 11.54 6.41
C ASP A 32 8.16 11.07 6.47
N PRO A 33 8.69 10.48 5.38
CA PRO A 33 10.07 9.98 5.33
C PRO A 33 11.12 11.07 5.49
N LEU A 34 10.85 12.29 5.01
CA LEU A 34 11.83 13.38 5.03
C LEU A 34 12.05 13.90 6.46
N HIS A 35 10.98 14.05 7.23
CA HIS A 35 11.06 14.49 8.62
C HIS A 35 11.11 13.33 9.62
N ARG A 36 11.14 12.08 9.13
CA ARG A 36 11.15 10.84 9.93
C ARG A 36 9.99 10.74 10.91
N LEU A 37 8.78 11.11 10.49
CA LEU A 37 7.57 11.04 11.32
C LEU A 37 6.62 9.93 10.87
N LEU A 38 6.03 9.25 11.85
CA LEU A 38 4.94 8.29 11.72
C LEU A 38 3.68 8.89 12.35
N PHE A 39 2.54 8.75 11.68
CA PHE A 39 1.22 9.15 12.19
C PHE A 39 0.25 7.98 12.09
N TRP A 40 -0.59 7.78 13.10
CA TRP A 40 -1.66 6.80 13.04
C TRP A 40 -2.91 7.28 13.75
N ALA A 41 -4.04 6.72 13.32
CA ALA A 41 -5.34 6.92 13.94
C ALA A 41 -5.80 5.61 14.60
N GLN A 42 -6.52 5.75 15.69
CA GLN A 42 -7.25 4.65 16.32
C GLN A 42 -8.69 5.06 16.60
N SER A 43 -9.61 4.10 16.45
CA SER A 43 -11.06 4.32 16.53
C SER A 43 -11.75 3.49 17.62
N GLY A 44 -10.97 3.03 18.61
CA GLY A 44 -11.44 2.32 19.79
C GLY A 44 -12.25 3.16 20.77
N SER A 45 -12.21 2.79 22.05
CA SER A 45 -13.00 3.46 23.10
C SER A 45 -12.55 4.91 23.33
N SER A 46 -11.26 5.19 23.08
CA SER A 46 -10.67 6.52 23.07
C SER A 46 -10.08 6.82 21.69
N PRO A 47 -10.89 7.36 20.75
CA PRO A 47 -10.42 7.75 19.43
C PRO A 47 -9.37 8.85 19.52
N LYS A 48 -8.24 8.67 18.84
CA LYS A 48 -7.15 9.64 18.81
C LYS A 48 -6.29 9.46 17.58
N ILE A 49 -5.58 10.53 17.24
CA ILE A 49 -4.46 10.51 16.30
C ILE A 49 -3.20 10.77 17.10
N GLU A 50 -2.18 9.96 16.85
CA GLU A 50 -0.90 10.04 17.51
C GLU A 50 0.22 10.13 16.47
N ARG A 51 1.39 10.57 16.92
CA ARG A 51 2.61 10.62 16.12
C ARG A 51 3.79 10.02 16.87
N ALA A 52 4.80 9.58 16.15
CA ALA A 52 6.09 9.12 16.66
C ALA A 52 7.17 9.37 15.61
N GLY A 53 8.42 9.08 15.93
CA GLY A 53 9.45 8.84 14.91
C GLY A 53 9.12 7.62 14.06
N LEU A 54 9.73 7.50 12.87
CA LEU A 54 9.59 6.30 12.02
C LEU A 54 10.15 5.02 12.65
N ASP A 55 10.95 5.15 13.70
CA ASP A 55 11.45 4.06 14.54
C ASP A 55 10.50 3.72 15.72
N GLY A 56 9.35 4.40 15.81
CA GLY A 56 8.36 4.21 16.87
C GLY A 56 8.66 4.95 18.18
N ARG A 57 9.79 5.68 18.27
CA ARG A 57 10.16 6.44 19.47
C ARG A 57 9.46 7.80 19.53
N ASP A 58 9.52 8.47 20.68
CA ASP A 58 8.92 9.78 20.91
C ASP A 58 7.41 9.86 20.58
N ARG A 59 6.68 8.78 20.93
CA ARG A 59 5.22 8.71 20.78
C ARG A 59 4.53 9.85 21.54
N LYS A 60 3.71 10.61 20.83
CA LYS A 60 2.94 11.77 21.34
C LYS A 60 1.52 11.73 20.82
N ALA A 61 0.56 12.06 21.68
CA ALA A 61 -0.81 12.32 21.24
C ALA A 61 -0.88 13.62 20.44
N LEU A 62 -1.49 13.57 19.26
CA LEU A 62 -1.61 14.71 18.34
C LEU A 62 -3.02 15.33 18.39
N VAL A 63 -4.05 14.48 18.35
CA VAL A 63 -5.46 14.90 18.45
C VAL A 63 -6.20 13.93 19.36
N THR A 64 -6.84 14.43 20.41
CA THR A 64 -7.47 13.63 21.47
C THR A 64 -8.94 13.94 21.74
N HIS A 65 -9.52 14.91 21.01
CA HIS A 65 -10.86 15.42 21.26
C HIS A 65 -11.60 15.72 19.96
N LEU A 66 -12.92 15.85 20.04
CA LEU A 66 -13.82 16.11 18.92
C LEU A 66 -13.56 15.15 17.74
N MET A 67 -13.45 13.88 18.06
CA MET A 67 -13.18 12.77 17.15
C MET A 67 -13.99 11.58 17.64
N ARG A 68 -14.55 10.79 16.72
CA ARG A 68 -15.41 9.66 17.04
C ARG A 68 -14.99 8.39 16.31
N HIS A 69 -14.74 8.50 15.01
CA HIS A 69 -14.38 7.34 14.19
C HIS A 69 -13.47 7.80 13.05
N PRO A 70 -12.17 8.05 13.30
CA PRO A 70 -11.23 8.42 12.27
C PRO A 70 -10.98 7.21 11.36
N VAL A 71 -11.13 7.40 10.04
CA VAL A 71 -11.05 6.30 9.06
C VAL A 71 -9.86 6.43 8.12
N ALA A 72 -9.37 7.64 7.87
CA ALA A 72 -8.24 7.87 6.97
C ALA A 72 -7.41 9.08 7.38
N LEU A 73 -6.13 9.04 7.02
CA LEU A 73 -5.14 10.10 7.20
C LEU A 73 -4.50 10.45 5.85
N SER A 74 -4.15 11.71 5.65
CA SER A 74 -3.35 12.16 4.52
C SER A 74 -2.53 13.39 4.90
N LEU A 75 -1.35 13.56 4.29
CA LEU A 75 -0.37 14.60 4.68
C LEU A 75 -0.18 15.61 3.55
N ASP A 76 -0.15 16.89 3.91
CA ASP A 76 0.35 17.99 3.07
C ASP A 76 1.77 18.30 3.55
N LEU A 77 2.76 17.55 3.02
CA LEU A 77 4.16 17.58 3.46
C LEU A 77 4.77 18.99 3.39
N PRO A 78 4.61 19.78 2.31
CA PRO A 78 5.18 21.13 2.25
C PRO A 78 4.65 22.08 3.34
N ARG A 79 3.42 21.87 3.82
CA ARG A 79 2.80 22.69 4.86
C ARG A 79 2.84 22.05 6.25
N GLN A 80 3.38 20.84 6.37
CA GLN A 80 3.39 20.05 7.60
C GLN A 80 1.99 19.98 8.26
N LEU A 81 0.98 19.71 7.44
CA LEU A 81 -0.40 19.53 7.88
C LEU A 81 -0.82 18.07 7.73
N LEU A 82 -1.46 17.55 8.77
CA LEU A 82 -2.17 16.28 8.73
C LEU A 82 -3.65 16.56 8.52
N TYR A 83 -4.22 15.92 7.51
CA TYR A 83 -5.65 15.87 7.26
C TYR A 83 -6.17 14.51 7.71
N TRP A 84 -7.34 14.50 8.35
CA TRP A 84 -8.03 13.26 8.70
C TRP A 84 -9.50 13.36 8.35
N MET A 85 -10.05 12.19 8.04
CA MET A 85 -11.46 11.99 7.78
C MET A 85 -12.06 11.20 8.93
N ASP A 86 -13.13 11.72 9.51
CA ASP A 86 -13.84 11.11 10.63
C ASP A 86 -15.28 10.82 10.25
N GLN A 87 -15.62 9.54 10.14
CA GLN A 87 -16.94 9.06 9.77
C GLN A 87 -17.99 9.38 10.85
N GLY A 88 -17.61 9.30 12.13
CA GLY A 88 -18.54 9.48 13.24
C GLY A 88 -19.02 10.93 13.42
N THR A 89 -18.18 11.89 13.07
CA THR A 89 -18.49 13.33 13.05
C THR A 89 -18.86 13.83 11.66
N LYS A 90 -18.67 13.00 10.61
CA LYS A 90 -18.88 13.35 9.21
C LYS A 90 -18.10 14.60 8.79
N THR A 91 -16.81 14.62 9.10
CA THR A 91 -15.94 15.77 8.79
C THR A 91 -14.62 15.35 8.16
N ILE A 92 -14.05 16.25 7.36
CA ILE A 92 -12.62 16.26 7.03
C ILE A 92 -12.00 17.45 7.73
N SER A 93 -11.05 17.17 8.60
CA SER A 93 -10.37 18.17 9.43
C SER A 93 -8.87 18.13 9.20
N ARG A 94 -8.18 19.19 9.62
CA ARG A 94 -6.72 19.29 9.54
C ARG A 94 -6.12 19.87 10.81
N VAL A 95 -4.86 19.57 11.03
CA VAL A 95 -4.03 20.10 12.12
C VAL A 95 -2.57 20.16 11.65
N ASN A 96 -1.73 21.02 12.24
CA ASN A 96 -0.30 20.93 11.99
C ASN A 96 0.34 19.74 12.72
N PHE A 97 1.59 19.40 12.39
CA PHE A 97 2.31 18.27 13.01
C PHE A 97 2.58 18.44 14.52
N GLU A 98 2.32 19.61 15.09
CA GLU A 98 2.40 19.89 16.53
C GLU A 98 1.02 19.87 17.23
N GLY A 99 -0.05 19.48 16.52
CA GLY A 99 -1.39 19.36 17.11
C GLY A 99 -2.13 20.70 17.26
N ARG A 100 -1.60 21.78 16.69
CA ARG A 100 -2.14 23.14 16.77
C ARG A 100 -2.88 23.53 15.50
N HIS A 101 -3.65 24.62 15.60
CA HIS A 101 -4.39 25.22 14.50
C HIS A 101 -5.36 24.24 13.81
N ARG A 102 -6.04 23.44 14.63
CA ARG A 102 -7.10 22.56 14.15
C ARG A 102 -8.14 23.36 13.35
N LYS A 103 -8.52 22.84 12.20
CA LYS A 103 -9.60 23.39 11.38
C LYS A 103 -10.41 22.28 10.73
N THR A 104 -11.73 22.33 10.86
CA THR A 104 -12.65 21.55 10.03
C THR A 104 -12.72 22.20 8.65
N VAL A 105 -12.45 21.43 7.60
CA VAL A 105 -12.40 21.92 6.21
C VAL A 105 -13.66 21.54 5.46
N VAL A 106 -14.10 20.29 5.59
CA VAL A 106 -15.35 19.80 5.03
C VAL A 106 -16.23 19.34 6.19
N GLU A 107 -17.43 19.90 6.26
CA GLU A 107 -18.49 19.47 7.16
C GLU A 107 -19.46 18.55 6.42
N SER A 108 -20.42 17.97 7.15
CA SER A 108 -21.40 17.07 6.55
C SER A 108 -22.14 17.74 5.39
N ASN A 109 -21.99 17.16 4.20
CA ASN A 109 -22.54 17.66 2.94
C ASN A 109 -23.32 16.58 2.18
N GLY A 110 -23.69 15.48 2.84
CA GLY A 110 -24.32 14.31 2.23
C GLY A 110 -23.35 13.36 1.50
N TYR A 111 -22.03 13.63 1.55
CA TYR A 111 -20.98 12.80 0.96
C TYR A 111 -19.92 12.38 1.99
N LEU A 112 -20.31 12.21 3.26
CA LEU A 112 -19.43 11.76 4.35
C LEU A 112 -20.14 10.78 5.28
N ASP A 113 -21.09 10.01 4.77
CA ASP A 113 -21.88 9.05 5.57
C ASP A 113 -21.10 7.76 5.86
N GLN A 114 -20.46 7.20 4.83
CA GLN A 114 -19.53 6.08 4.97
C GLN A 114 -18.30 6.32 4.10
N PRO A 115 -17.46 7.31 4.46
CA PRO A 115 -16.27 7.61 3.69
C PRO A 115 -15.14 6.64 4.04
N PHE A 116 -14.23 6.38 3.10
CA PHE A 116 -13.16 5.39 3.29
C PHE A 116 -11.77 5.95 3.05
N GLY A 117 -11.43 6.30 1.82
CA GLY A 117 -10.11 6.81 1.43
C GLY A 117 -10.04 8.34 1.46
N LEU A 118 -8.88 8.88 1.82
CA LEU A 118 -8.61 10.32 1.82
C LEU A 118 -7.25 10.59 1.17
N ALA A 119 -7.20 11.56 0.27
CA ALA A 119 -5.95 12.09 -0.29
C ALA A 119 -5.96 13.63 -0.34
N VAL A 120 -4.79 14.25 -0.19
CA VAL A 120 -4.59 15.68 -0.36
C VAL A 120 -3.55 15.92 -1.43
N PHE A 121 -3.88 16.77 -2.40
CA PHE A 121 -2.93 17.20 -3.42
C PHE A 121 -3.30 18.59 -3.92
N GLU A 122 -2.26 19.38 -4.21
CA GLU A 122 -2.41 20.78 -4.66
C GLU A 122 -3.43 21.56 -3.81
N GLY A 123 -4.50 22.09 -4.41
CA GLY A 123 -5.51 22.90 -3.75
C GLY A 123 -6.66 22.11 -3.12
N PHE A 124 -6.64 20.78 -3.16
CA PHE A 124 -7.84 19.98 -2.93
C PHE A 124 -7.64 18.80 -1.97
N VAL A 125 -8.74 18.43 -1.30
CA VAL A 125 -8.92 17.13 -0.65
C VAL A 125 -9.81 16.27 -1.53
N TYR A 126 -9.49 14.98 -1.59
CA TYR A 126 -10.18 13.96 -2.38
C TYR A 126 -10.58 12.83 -1.45
N TRP A 127 -11.79 12.32 -1.57
CA TRP A 127 -12.22 11.19 -0.74
C TRP A 127 -13.20 10.29 -1.46
N SER A 128 -13.25 9.02 -1.04
CA SER A 128 -14.27 8.07 -1.46
C SER A 128 -15.41 8.02 -0.46
N GLU A 129 -16.62 7.82 -0.97
CA GLU A 129 -17.83 7.70 -0.19
C GLU A 129 -18.66 6.52 -0.71
N ALA A 130 -18.95 5.56 0.17
CA ALA A 130 -19.57 4.29 -0.19
C ALA A 130 -21.09 4.34 -0.38
N VAL A 131 -21.82 5.18 0.35
CA VAL A 131 -23.30 5.28 0.27
C VAL A 131 -23.75 5.88 -1.09
N THR A 132 -23.20 7.02 -1.44
CA THR A 132 -23.36 7.76 -2.70
C THR A 132 -22.57 7.16 -3.84
N ARG A 133 -21.69 6.18 -3.56
CA ARG A 133 -20.88 5.47 -4.57
C ARG A 133 -20.06 6.44 -5.41
N SER A 134 -19.34 7.33 -4.73
CA SER A 134 -18.70 8.46 -5.38
C SER A 134 -17.26 8.69 -4.94
N ILE A 135 -16.49 9.33 -5.83
CA ILE A 135 -15.22 9.98 -5.49
C ILE A 135 -15.46 11.47 -5.55
N CYS A 136 -15.22 12.15 -4.43
CA CYS A 136 -15.51 13.55 -4.23
C CYS A 136 -14.22 14.36 -4.10
N ARG A 137 -14.34 15.67 -4.35
CA ARG A 137 -13.26 16.64 -4.18
C ARG A 137 -13.81 17.95 -3.64
N ALA A 138 -13.04 18.63 -2.79
CA ALA A 138 -13.30 19.99 -2.34
C ALA A 138 -11.99 20.74 -2.06
N ASN A 139 -12.03 22.08 -2.00
CA ASN A 139 -10.86 22.90 -1.70
C ASN A 139 -10.33 22.60 -0.29
N LYS A 140 -9.03 22.33 -0.17
CA LYS A 140 -8.40 21.87 1.09
C LYS A 140 -8.31 22.92 2.19
N HIS A 141 -8.61 24.18 1.89
CA HIS A 141 -8.50 25.29 2.83
C HIS A 141 -9.85 25.70 3.41
N ASN A 142 -10.92 25.59 2.64
CA ASN A 142 -12.23 26.13 3.00
C ASN A 142 -13.42 25.22 2.65
N GLY A 143 -13.21 24.04 2.06
CA GLY A 143 -14.27 23.10 1.69
C GLY A 143 -15.15 23.54 0.52
N ARG A 144 -14.88 24.70 -0.10
CA ARG A 144 -15.63 25.18 -1.28
C ARG A 144 -15.22 24.41 -2.54
N ASN A 145 -15.86 24.72 -3.66
CA ASN A 145 -15.64 24.05 -4.95
C ASN A 145 -15.80 22.53 -4.83
N PHE A 146 -16.83 22.13 -4.09
CA PHE A 146 -17.23 20.73 -3.99
C PHE A 146 -17.61 20.21 -5.38
N SER A 147 -17.11 19.04 -5.74
CA SER A 147 -17.43 18.36 -6.98
C SER A 147 -17.34 16.85 -6.81
N VAL A 148 -18.33 16.14 -7.33
CA VAL A 148 -18.24 14.68 -7.55
C VAL A 148 -17.43 14.46 -8.82
N LEU A 149 -16.28 13.76 -8.70
CA LEU A 149 -15.39 13.45 -9.82
C LEU A 149 -15.77 12.15 -10.52
N LEU A 150 -16.25 11.18 -9.74
CA LEU A 150 -16.72 9.89 -10.23
C LEU A 150 -17.99 9.51 -9.48
N SER A 151 -19.01 9.08 -10.22
CA SER A 151 -20.27 8.55 -9.70
C SER A 151 -20.44 7.08 -10.09
N ASN A 152 -21.33 6.37 -9.41
CA ASN A 152 -21.62 4.95 -9.65
C ASN A 152 -20.40 4.03 -9.49
N ALA A 153 -19.46 4.41 -8.61
CA ALA A 153 -18.33 3.55 -8.27
C ALA A 153 -18.84 2.31 -7.52
N ASN A 154 -18.41 1.12 -7.95
CA ASN A 154 -18.69 -0.11 -7.22
C ASN A 154 -17.77 -0.17 -6.00
N SER A 155 -18.32 -0.02 -4.80
CA SER A 155 -17.61 -0.14 -3.52
C SER A 155 -16.30 0.67 -3.49
N PRO A 156 -16.35 2.01 -3.56
CA PRO A 156 -15.15 2.83 -3.67
C PRO A 156 -14.26 2.67 -2.42
N GLY A 157 -13.07 2.10 -2.62
CA GLY A 157 -12.09 1.82 -1.58
C GLY A 157 -11.13 2.98 -1.33
N GLY A 158 -9.84 2.67 -1.15
CA GLY A 158 -8.80 3.67 -0.91
C GLY A 158 -8.63 4.66 -2.07
N VAL A 159 -8.28 5.91 -1.73
CA VAL A 159 -7.97 6.97 -2.70
C VAL A 159 -6.55 7.43 -2.44
N PHE A 160 -5.72 7.46 -3.48
CA PHE A 160 -4.35 7.98 -3.41
C PHE A 160 -4.01 8.75 -4.69
N ILE A 161 -3.04 9.65 -4.58
CA ILE A 161 -2.58 10.46 -5.70
C ILE A 161 -1.22 9.93 -6.16
N MET A 162 -1.11 9.64 -7.45
CA MET A 162 0.13 9.22 -8.09
C MET A 162 0.83 10.43 -8.69
N HIS A 163 1.75 11.02 -7.94
CA HIS A 163 2.54 12.16 -8.41
C HIS A 163 3.92 12.18 -7.74
N SER A 164 4.97 12.50 -8.52
CA SER A 164 6.35 12.56 -8.03
C SER A 164 6.53 13.58 -6.90
N ALA A 165 5.82 14.71 -6.95
CA ALA A 165 5.85 15.72 -5.89
C ALA A 165 5.37 15.23 -4.51
N LEU A 166 4.62 14.13 -4.43
CA LEU A 166 4.23 13.52 -3.15
C LEU A 166 5.27 12.51 -2.61
N GLN A 167 6.30 12.21 -3.40
CA GLN A 167 7.42 11.34 -3.04
C GLN A 167 8.75 12.06 -3.39
N PRO A 168 9.04 13.20 -2.74
CA PRO A 168 10.27 13.94 -2.99
C PRO A 168 11.49 13.07 -2.69
N SER A 169 12.55 13.25 -3.49
CA SER A 169 13.83 12.60 -3.24
C SER A 169 14.37 13.03 -1.88
N GLY A 170 14.85 12.06 -1.11
CA GLY A 170 15.42 12.28 0.21
C GLY A 170 16.48 11.24 0.54
N PRO A 171 17.21 11.44 1.64
CA PRO A 171 18.17 10.44 2.10
C PRO A 171 17.43 9.14 2.44
N SER A 172 17.94 8.02 1.94
CA SER A 172 17.47 6.70 2.35
C SER A 172 18.25 6.25 3.59
N ALA A 173 17.75 5.23 4.29
CA ALA A 173 18.52 4.59 5.36
C ALA A 173 19.91 4.14 4.86
N CYS A 174 19.98 3.71 3.60
CA CYS A 174 21.18 3.23 2.93
C CYS A 174 22.10 4.32 2.36
N SER A 175 21.75 5.60 2.47
CA SER A 175 22.52 6.74 1.94
C SER A 175 22.79 7.82 2.99
N HIS A 176 23.05 7.41 4.24
CA HIS A 176 23.30 8.35 5.33
C HIS A 176 24.77 8.82 5.39
N ALA A 177 24.97 10.12 5.63
CA ALA A 177 26.28 10.73 5.94
C ALA A 177 27.40 10.45 4.91
N GLY A 178 27.08 10.42 3.61
CA GLY A 178 28.06 10.22 2.53
C GLY A 178 28.50 8.76 2.33
N ARG A 179 27.91 7.82 3.07
CA ARG A 179 28.07 6.38 2.81
C ARG A 179 26.91 5.90 1.96
N VAL A 180 27.20 5.52 0.72
CA VAL A 180 26.28 4.82 -0.18
C VAL A 180 26.83 3.42 -0.37
N CYS A 181 26.02 2.40 -0.09
CA CYS A 181 26.44 1.02 -0.33
C CYS A 181 26.67 0.80 -1.83
N GLN A 182 27.85 0.27 -2.19
CA GLN A 182 28.22 0.04 -3.59
C GLN A 182 27.54 -1.19 -4.22
N HIS A 183 27.13 -2.16 -3.39
CA HIS A 183 26.59 -3.45 -3.84
C HIS A 183 25.20 -3.68 -3.24
N GLU A 184 25.15 -4.05 -1.96
CA GLU A 184 23.88 -4.31 -1.28
C GLU A 184 23.83 -3.56 0.05
N CYS A 185 22.66 -3.00 0.35
CA CYS A 185 22.35 -2.43 1.66
C CYS A 185 21.32 -3.32 2.34
N VAL A 186 21.69 -3.89 3.47
CA VAL A 186 20.77 -4.66 4.32
C VAL A 186 20.40 -3.78 5.51
N VAL A 187 19.10 -3.56 5.69
CA VAL A 187 18.55 -2.81 6.83
C VAL A 187 18.14 -3.81 7.90
N ASP A 188 18.65 -3.62 9.12
CA ASP A 188 18.19 -4.35 10.29
C ASP A 188 17.06 -3.57 10.97
N LEU A 189 15.84 -4.10 10.81
CA LEU A 189 14.64 -3.56 11.45
C LEU A 189 14.44 -4.08 12.88
N LEU A 190 15.26 -5.03 13.35
CA LEU A 190 15.14 -5.63 14.69
C LEU A 190 15.95 -4.87 15.74
N SER A 191 16.98 -4.14 15.34
CA SER A 191 17.76 -3.24 16.20
C SER A 191 16.92 -2.07 16.76
N ASP A 192 17.32 -1.49 17.89
CA ASP A 192 16.61 -0.39 18.59
C ASP A 192 16.56 0.93 17.81
N GLY A 193 17.28 1.00 16.68
CA GLY A 193 17.05 1.92 15.57
C GLY A 193 17.32 1.20 14.25
N PRO A 194 16.83 1.71 13.11
CA PRO A 194 17.11 1.13 11.80
C PRO A 194 18.61 1.25 11.51
N GLU A 195 19.36 0.20 11.81
CA GLU A 195 20.76 0.07 11.41
C GLU A 195 20.83 -0.44 9.97
N PHE A 196 21.85 -0.03 9.24
CA PHE A 196 22.11 -0.56 7.91
C PHE A 196 23.56 -1.02 7.80
N ARG A 197 23.76 -2.10 7.05
CA ARG A 197 25.08 -2.65 6.74
C ARG A 197 25.23 -2.79 5.24
N CYS A 198 26.37 -2.33 4.73
CA CYS A 198 26.73 -2.58 3.34
C CYS A 198 27.35 -3.98 3.24
N VAL A 199 26.78 -4.83 2.40
CA VAL A 199 27.30 -6.16 2.13
C VAL A 199 28.09 -6.09 0.82
N PRO A 200 29.39 -6.47 0.81
CA PRO A 200 30.16 -6.61 -0.42
C PRO A 200 29.50 -7.65 -1.34
N PRO A 201 29.76 -7.63 -2.66
CA PRO A 201 29.30 -8.71 -3.52
C PRO A 201 29.94 -9.99 -3.00
N GLU A 202 29.20 -11.10 -2.96
CA GLU A 202 29.78 -12.37 -2.52
C GLU A 202 30.95 -12.74 -3.46
N THR A 203 32.19 -12.42 -3.07
CA THR A 203 33.37 -13.00 -3.70
C THR A 203 33.51 -14.42 -3.19
N GLY A 204 32.68 -15.33 -3.71
CA GLY A 204 32.88 -16.78 -3.67
C GLY A 204 33.47 -17.36 -2.37
N LEU A 205 33.01 -16.91 -1.20
CA LEU A 205 33.43 -17.55 0.05
C LEU A 205 32.59 -18.80 0.19
N LYS A 206 33.11 -19.91 -0.37
CA LYS A 206 32.62 -21.25 -0.07
C LYS A 206 32.47 -21.34 1.44
N ARG A 207 31.22 -21.40 1.91
CA ARG A 207 30.88 -21.78 3.28
C ARG A 207 31.73 -23.03 3.59
N PRO A 208 32.48 -23.09 4.70
CA PRO A 208 33.11 -24.34 5.11
C PRO A 208 31.99 -25.37 5.19
N GLN A 209 32.03 -26.38 4.32
CA GLN A 209 31.18 -27.54 4.50
C GLN A 209 31.64 -28.20 5.79
N GLU A 210 30.87 -28.03 6.86
CA GLU A 210 30.84 -29.05 7.90
C GLU A 210 30.31 -30.34 7.28
N SER A 211 31.05 -31.40 7.57
CA SER A 211 31.12 -32.68 6.86
C SER A 211 29.85 -33.55 7.01
N PRO A 212 29.81 -34.73 6.34
CA PRO A 212 28.73 -35.15 5.48
C PRO A 212 27.53 -35.76 6.25
N SER A 213 26.32 -35.46 5.78
CA SER A 213 25.16 -36.29 6.07
C SER A 213 25.34 -37.65 5.39
N ILE A 214 25.44 -38.71 6.18
CA ILE A 214 25.42 -40.11 5.75
C ILE A 214 24.15 -40.34 4.90
N SER A 215 24.31 -40.40 3.58
CA SER A 215 23.27 -40.90 2.69
C SER A 215 23.32 -42.42 2.70
N ARG A 216 22.41 -43.06 3.43
CA ARG A 216 22.12 -44.48 3.22
C ARG A 216 21.41 -44.63 1.88
N THR A 217 22.13 -45.12 0.88
CA THR A 217 21.53 -45.63 -0.35
C THR A 217 20.80 -46.93 -0.01
N VAL A 218 19.46 -46.92 -0.10
CA VAL A 218 18.65 -48.15 -0.10
C VAL A 218 18.60 -48.65 -1.54
N PRO A 219 18.93 -49.93 -1.82
CA PRO A 219 18.86 -50.46 -3.17
C PRO A 219 17.41 -50.57 -3.63
N ALA A 220 17.15 -50.17 -4.87
CA ALA A 220 15.86 -50.35 -5.52
C ALA A 220 15.58 -51.85 -5.68
N SER A 221 14.68 -52.38 -4.85
CA SER A 221 14.05 -53.66 -5.12
C SER A 221 13.05 -53.49 -6.25
N THR A 222 13.32 -54.18 -7.34
CA THR A 222 12.44 -54.46 -8.47
C THR A 222 11.06 -54.92 -8.02
N LEU A 223 10.02 -54.17 -8.37
CA LEU A 223 8.63 -54.63 -8.36
C LEU A 223 8.15 -54.73 -9.82
N SER A 224 8.46 -55.85 -10.44
CA SER A 224 7.82 -56.31 -11.66
C SER A 224 6.53 -57.02 -11.28
N ASP A 225 5.42 -56.28 -11.16
CA ASP A 225 4.09 -56.85 -10.99
C ASP A 225 3.20 -56.43 -12.19
N PRO A 226 2.82 -57.36 -13.08
CA PRO A 226 2.11 -57.05 -14.34
C PRO A 226 0.66 -56.59 -14.17
N SER A 227 0.16 -56.51 -12.92
CA SER A 227 -1.18 -55.99 -12.62
C SER A 227 -1.25 -54.46 -12.50
N LEU A 228 -0.12 -53.78 -12.25
CA LEU A 228 -0.07 -52.34 -11.93
C LEU A 228 0.05 -51.44 -13.17
N ALA A 229 0.59 -51.98 -14.28
CA ALA A 229 0.71 -51.25 -15.55
C ALA A 229 -0.64 -50.95 -16.20
N GLY A 230 -1.63 -51.85 -16.05
CA GLY A 230 -2.99 -51.63 -16.55
C GLY A 230 -3.73 -50.52 -15.80
N ILE A 231 -3.50 -50.41 -14.49
CA ILE A 231 -4.14 -49.41 -13.63
C ILE A 231 -3.58 -48.00 -13.91
N LEU A 232 -2.25 -47.89 -14.08
CA LEU A 232 -1.60 -46.61 -14.42
C LEU A 232 -2.00 -46.10 -15.81
N SER A 233 -2.18 -47.00 -16.78
CA SER A 233 -2.63 -46.65 -18.13
C SER A 233 -4.08 -46.15 -18.16
N LEU A 234 -4.97 -46.75 -17.35
CA LEU A 234 -6.36 -46.30 -17.22
C LEU A 234 -6.48 -44.92 -16.55
N ILE A 235 -5.66 -44.63 -15.53
CA ILE A 235 -5.62 -43.34 -14.84
C ILE A 235 -5.11 -42.22 -15.77
N LEU A 236 -4.10 -42.52 -16.59
CA LEU A 236 -3.62 -41.59 -17.62
C LEU A 236 -4.69 -41.33 -18.69
N PHE A 237 -5.43 -42.35 -19.12
CA PHE A 237 -6.48 -42.19 -20.13
C PHE A 237 -7.67 -41.36 -19.61
N LEU A 238 -8.10 -41.60 -18.37
CA LEU A 238 -9.20 -40.86 -17.73
C LEU A 238 -8.84 -39.40 -17.44
N SER A 239 -7.59 -39.10 -17.10
CA SER A 239 -7.15 -37.72 -16.87
C SER A 239 -7.10 -36.90 -18.16
N ILE A 240 -6.69 -37.49 -19.29
CA ILE A 240 -6.73 -36.83 -20.61
C ILE A 240 -8.16 -36.55 -21.07
N LEU A 241 -9.10 -37.47 -20.81
CA LEU A 241 -10.52 -37.30 -21.13
C LEU A 241 -11.18 -36.17 -20.32
N LEU A 242 -10.85 -36.05 -19.04
CA LEU A 242 -11.33 -34.97 -18.17
C LEU A 242 -10.78 -33.59 -18.57
N VAL A 243 -9.51 -33.51 -18.99
CA VAL A 243 -8.91 -32.25 -19.48
C VAL A 243 -9.50 -31.85 -20.84
N GLY A 244 -9.77 -32.82 -21.72
CA GLY A 244 -10.38 -32.57 -23.03
C GLY A 244 -11.80 -32.00 -22.94
N THR A 245 -12.64 -32.53 -22.04
CA THR A 245 -14.00 -32.01 -21.84
C THR A 245 -14.02 -30.65 -21.16
N ALA A 246 -13.08 -30.39 -20.25
CA ALA A 246 -12.91 -29.07 -19.63
C ALA A 246 -12.47 -27.98 -20.62
N LEU A 247 -11.55 -28.31 -21.54
CA LEU A 247 -11.13 -27.40 -22.61
C LEU A 247 -12.24 -27.11 -23.63
N TRP A 248 -13.05 -28.13 -23.97
CA TRP A 248 -14.20 -27.96 -24.86
C TRP A 248 -15.29 -27.09 -24.23
N TRP A 249 -15.51 -27.23 -22.92
CA TRP A 249 -16.43 -26.38 -22.16
C TRP A 249 -15.94 -24.93 -22.02
N TRP A 250 -14.63 -24.71 -21.83
CA TRP A 250 -14.03 -23.37 -21.76
C TRP A 250 -14.19 -22.59 -23.08
N GLN A 251 -13.99 -23.24 -24.23
CA GLN A 251 -14.10 -22.57 -25.53
C GLN A 251 -15.54 -22.18 -25.92
N GLY A 252 -16.56 -22.81 -25.31
CA GLY A 252 -17.97 -22.51 -25.60
C GLY A 252 -18.52 -21.25 -24.92
N GLN A 253 -17.96 -20.83 -23.78
CA GLN A 253 -18.52 -19.77 -22.93
C GLN A 253 -17.87 -18.38 -23.10
N PHE A 254 -16.69 -18.28 -23.72
CA PHE A 254 -15.98 -17.00 -23.86
C PHE A 254 -15.68 -16.65 -25.33
N ARG A 255 -16.71 -16.21 -26.04
CA ARG A 255 -16.53 -15.41 -27.26
C ARG A 255 -16.42 -13.95 -26.86
N VAL A 256 -15.21 -13.40 -26.95
CA VAL A 256 -14.92 -11.97 -26.67
C VAL A 256 -15.71 -11.10 -27.66
N PRO A 257 -16.53 -10.11 -27.20
CA PRO A 257 -17.10 -9.12 -28.11
C PRO A 257 -15.98 -8.20 -28.62
N ARG A 258 -16.06 -7.83 -29.91
CA ARG A 258 -15.13 -6.88 -30.54
C ARG A 258 -15.03 -5.57 -29.73
N PRO A 259 -13.84 -4.96 -29.60
CA PRO A 259 -13.74 -3.65 -28.98
C PRO A 259 -14.33 -2.60 -29.93
N LEU A 260 -15.14 -1.71 -29.36
CA LEU A 260 -15.55 -0.45 -29.99
C LEU A 260 -14.39 0.54 -29.85
N ASP A 261 -13.81 0.94 -30.98
CA ASP A 261 -12.88 2.07 -31.05
C ASP A 261 -13.61 3.36 -30.67
N GLN A 262 -13.30 3.90 -29.49
CA GLN A 262 -13.53 5.31 -29.17
C GLN A 262 -12.23 5.91 -28.66
N SER A 263 -11.55 6.62 -29.57
CA SER A 263 -10.44 7.50 -29.25
C SER A 263 -10.96 8.72 -28.48
N PHE A 264 -10.67 8.78 -27.18
CA PHE A 264 -10.86 10.00 -26.39
C PHE A 264 -9.61 10.88 -26.54
N SER A 265 -9.74 11.96 -27.32
CA SER A 265 -8.78 13.05 -27.35
C SER A 265 -9.03 13.94 -26.13
N LEU A 266 -8.10 13.92 -25.18
CA LEU A 266 -8.08 14.87 -24.07
C LEU A 266 -7.62 16.22 -24.63
N LYS A 267 -8.58 17.14 -24.79
CA LYS A 267 -8.28 18.50 -25.20
C LYS A 267 -7.69 19.23 -23.99
N GLU A 268 -6.38 19.39 -24.05
CA GLU A 268 -5.55 20.16 -23.13
C GLU A 268 -6.08 21.59 -23.00
N SER A 269 -6.27 22.04 -21.77
CA SER A 269 -6.64 23.42 -21.45
C SER A 269 -5.49 24.34 -21.84
N GLN A 270 -5.64 25.06 -22.94
CA GLN A 270 -4.70 26.09 -23.39
C GLN A 270 -4.74 27.27 -22.41
N ASP A 271 -3.71 27.39 -21.58
CA ASP A 271 -2.98 28.66 -21.38
C ASP A 271 -1.59 28.36 -20.75
N PRO A 272 -0.49 28.99 -21.24
CA PRO A 272 0.85 28.42 -21.15
C PRO A 272 1.66 28.96 -19.96
N LEU A 273 2.21 28.06 -19.14
CA LEU A 273 3.41 28.33 -18.35
C LEU A 273 4.56 27.49 -18.91
N LEU A 274 5.34 28.13 -19.78
CA LEU A 274 6.57 27.61 -20.35
C LEU A 274 7.62 27.42 -19.25
N LEU A 275 7.98 26.18 -18.96
CA LEU A 275 9.28 25.81 -18.40
C LEU A 275 9.79 24.64 -19.23
N GLY A 276 10.80 24.90 -20.06
CA GLY A 276 11.41 23.92 -20.94
C GLY A 276 12.09 22.79 -20.16
N GLU A 277 11.85 21.56 -20.59
CA GLU A 277 12.67 20.41 -20.24
C GLU A 277 13.98 20.41 -21.05
N PRO A 278 15.08 19.87 -20.50
CA PRO A 278 16.13 19.24 -21.29
C PRO A 278 15.95 17.70 -21.34
N PRO A 279 16.50 17.03 -22.36
CA PRO A 279 16.09 15.69 -22.78
C PRO A 279 16.74 14.58 -21.96
N ILE A 280 16.01 13.48 -21.74
CA ILE A 280 16.56 12.23 -21.20
C ILE A 280 16.22 11.09 -22.16
N GLU A 281 17.27 10.42 -22.62
CA GLU A 281 17.33 9.32 -23.59
C GLU A 281 16.60 8.03 -23.16
N PRO A 282 16.32 7.10 -24.10
CA PRO A 282 15.43 5.97 -23.90
C PRO A 282 16.19 4.79 -23.30
N ASN A 283 15.95 4.49 -22.02
CA ASN A 283 15.91 3.14 -21.43
C ASN A 283 16.00 3.20 -19.90
N THR A 284 14.90 3.54 -19.21
CA THR A 284 14.68 3.01 -17.85
C THR A 284 13.20 2.93 -17.53
N CYS A 285 12.74 1.71 -17.25
CA CYS A 285 11.40 1.38 -16.83
C CYS A 285 11.24 1.69 -15.33
N LEU A 286 10.33 2.59 -14.96
CA LEU A 286 9.90 2.77 -13.57
C LEU A 286 8.61 1.98 -13.36
N ARG A 287 8.73 0.79 -12.76
CA ARG A 287 7.57 -0.01 -12.32
C ARG A 287 7.43 0.12 -10.81
N LYS A 288 6.37 0.80 -10.36
CA LYS A 288 5.96 0.86 -8.96
C LYS A 288 4.72 -0.02 -8.79
N GLU A 289 4.89 -1.21 -8.23
CA GLU A 289 3.76 -2.06 -7.87
C GLU A 289 3.22 -1.65 -6.49
N THR A 290 2.00 -1.11 -6.50
CA THR A 290 1.20 -0.87 -5.30
C THR A 290 0.35 -2.13 -5.11
N LEU A 291 0.78 -3.04 -4.25
CA LEU A 291 -0.01 -4.22 -3.89
C LEU A 291 -1.18 -3.78 -2.99
N LEU A 292 -2.34 -3.59 -3.61
CA LEU A 292 -3.61 -3.87 -2.94
C LEU A 292 -3.84 -5.37 -3.06
N LYS A 293 -3.61 -6.11 -1.97
CA LYS A 293 -4.13 -7.46 -1.82
C LYS A 293 -5.18 -7.43 -0.73
N MET A 294 -6.45 -7.54 -1.13
CA MET A 294 -7.52 -7.96 -0.25
C MET A 294 -8.07 -9.25 -0.84
N ASP A 295 -7.59 -10.37 -0.31
CA ASP A 295 -8.21 -11.67 -0.52
C ASP A 295 -9.57 -11.63 0.20
N LEU A 296 -10.66 -11.62 -0.56
CA LEU A 296 -11.97 -12.05 -0.06
C LEU A 296 -12.21 -13.43 -0.67
N GLY A 297 -12.09 -14.44 0.19
CA GLY A 297 -12.62 -15.77 -0.11
C GLY A 297 -14.14 -15.69 -0.28
N ALA A 298 -14.64 -16.43 -1.25
CA ALA A 298 -16.03 -16.85 -1.33
C ALA A 298 -16.03 -18.32 -1.75
N GLU A 299 -16.96 -19.05 -1.14
CA GLU A 299 -17.33 -20.45 -1.38
C GLU A 299 -17.54 -20.81 -2.86
#